data_AF-A0A3M6WQH9-F1
#
_entry.id   AF-A0A3M6WQH9-F1
#
_cell.length_a   1.000
_cell.length_b   1.000
_cell.length_c   1.000
_cell.angle_alpha   90.00
_cell.angle_beta   90.00
_cell.angle_gamma   90.00
#
_symmetry.space_group_name_H-M   'P 1'
#
loop_
_entity.id
_entity.type
_entity.pdbx_description
1 polymer ?
#
loop_
_entity_poly.entity_id
_entity_poly.type
_entity_poly.pdbx_seq_one_letter_code
_entity_poly.pdbx_strand_id
1 'polypeptide(L)' 'MAQTDADQELRDAAGGAEAGEEIVVEKQRLRLLPGSSDTAASFAFEREDHTLGNALRYMIMKKYAAVTETRI' A
#
# COMPACT_ATOMS: atom_id res chain seq x y z
N MET A 1 13.90 -49.85 -36.41
CA MET A 1 14.14 -48.47 -36.89
C MET A 1 13.57 -47.53 -35.87
N ALA A 2 14.41 -46.61 -35.40
CA ALA A 2 14.12 -45.66 -34.33
C ALA A 2 12.98 -44.73 -34.75
N GLN A 3 12.05 -44.48 -33.82
CA GLN A 3 11.17 -43.33 -33.89
C GLN A 3 11.64 -42.38 -32.80
N THR A 4 12.47 -41.46 -33.25
CA THR A 4 13.07 -40.36 -32.51
C THR A 4 12.04 -39.25 -32.26
N ASP A 5 12.22 -38.62 -31.11
CA ASP A 5 12.01 -37.18 -30.86
C ASP A 5 10.59 -36.61 -30.93
N ALA A 6 10.01 -36.42 -29.76
CA ALA A 6 9.38 -35.15 -29.39
C ALA A 6 9.30 -35.03 -27.86
N ASP A 7 10.45 -35.01 -27.17
CA ASP A 7 10.53 -34.41 -25.85
C ASP A 7 10.31 -32.91 -26.04
N GLN A 8 9.09 -32.47 -25.79
CA GLN A 8 8.71 -31.07 -25.88
C GLN A 8 9.30 -30.35 -24.66
N GLU A 9 10.54 -29.91 -24.80
CA GLU A 9 11.23 -29.11 -23.79
C GLU A 9 10.38 -27.87 -23.46
N LEU A 10 9.87 -27.84 -22.23
CA LEU A 10 9.18 -26.70 -21.65
C LEU A 10 10.23 -25.58 -21.56
N ARG A 11 10.19 -24.64 -22.52
CA ARG A 11 11.03 -23.45 -22.46
C ARG A 11 10.69 -22.72 -21.18
N ASP A 12 11.67 -22.63 -20.28
CA ASP A 12 11.59 -21.79 -19.10
C ASP A 12 11.12 -20.41 -19.55
N ALA A 13 9.95 -20.01 -19.05
CA ALA A 13 9.45 -18.66 -19.20
C ALA A 13 10.45 -17.76 -18.45
N ALA A 14 11.50 -17.36 -19.15
CA ALA A 14 12.48 -16.40 -18.65
C ALA A 14 11.69 -15.22 -18.10
N GLY A 15 11.73 -15.11 -16.77
CA GLY A 15 10.97 -14.14 -16.01
C GLY A 15 11.27 -12.76 -16.54
N GLY A 16 10.38 -12.25 -17.37
CA GLY A 16 10.32 -10.84 -17.75
C GLY A 16 9.77 -10.04 -16.56
N ALA A 17 10.49 -10.05 -15.44
CA ALA A 17 10.31 -9.09 -14.36
C ALA A 17 11.13 -7.84 -14.71
N GLU A 18 10.88 -7.27 -15.89
CA GLU A 18 11.48 -6.01 -16.35
C GLU A 18 10.33 -5.07 -16.71
N ALA A 19 9.55 -4.73 -15.69
CA ALA A 19 8.79 -3.50 -15.67
C ALA A 19 9.09 -2.84 -14.33
N GLY A 20 10.26 -2.19 -14.26
CA GLY A 20 10.45 -1.08 -13.34
C GLY A 20 9.46 0.02 -13.71
N GLU A 21 8.18 -0.18 -13.39
CA GLU A 21 7.24 0.92 -13.25
C GLU A 21 7.81 1.78 -12.14
N GLU A 22 8.44 2.88 -12.54
CA GLU A 22 8.71 3.99 -11.64
C GLU A 22 7.37 4.36 -11.03
N ILE A 23 7.12 3.90 -9.80
CA ILE A 23 5.92 4.26 -9.05
C ILE A 23 6.01 5.76 -8.86
N VAL A 24 5.33 6.51 -9.73
CA VAL A 24 5.18 7.94 -9.60
C VAL A 24 4.32 8.15 -8.37
N VAL A 25 4.95 8.31 -7.21
CA VAL A 25 4.27 8.65 -5.98
C VAL A 25 3.81 10.09 -6.13
N GLU A 26 2.58 10.29 -6.62
CA GLU A 26 1.95 11.60 -6.56
C GLU A 26 2.02 12.10 -5.12
N LYS A 27 2.41 13.37 -4.96
CA LYS A 27 2.46 14.00 -3.65
C LYS A 27 1.06 13.94 -3.04
N GLN A 28 0.91 13.14 -1.99
CA GLN A 28 -0.33 12.99 -1.23
C GLN A 28 -0.87 14.37 -0.86
N ARG A 29 -2.05 14.72 -1.38
CA ARG A 29 -2.65 16.04 -1.20
C ARG A 29 -3.36 16.13 0.15
N LEU A 30 -2.58 16.37 1.18
CA LEU A 30 -3.04 16.51 2.57
C LEU A 30 -3.19 17.99 2.94
N ARG A 31 -4.36 18.38 3.45
CA ARG A 31 -4.62 19.71 4.00
C ARG A 31 -5.02 19.63 5.46
N LEU A 32 -4.37 20.42 6.32
CA LEU A 32 -4.80 20.61 7.71
C LEU A 32 -6.01 21.55 7.75
N LEU A 33 -7.06 21.15 8.47
CA LEU A 33 -8.24 21.97 8.69
C LEU A 33 -8.06 22.84 9.95
N PRO A 34 -8.66 24.04 9.99
CA PRO A 34 -8.63 24.89 11.17
C PRO A 34 -9.33 24.21 12.37
N GLY A 35 -8.93 24.58 13.58
CA GLY A 35 -9.48 24.01 14.82
C GLY A 35 -8.63 22.89 15.44
N SER A 36 -7.36 22.76 15.06
CA SER A 36 -6.43 21.87 15.75
C SER A 36 -6.03 22.40 17.13
N SER A 37 -5.85 21.49 18.07
CA SER A 37 -5.20 21.70 19.37
C SER A 37 -3.95 20.83 19.46
N ASP A 38 -3.23 20.90 20.58
CA ASP A 38 -2.00 20.12 20.80
C ASP A 38 -2.22 18.60 20.71
N THR A 39 -3.44 18.12 20.96
CA THR A 39 -3.77 16.69 21.02
C THR A 39 -4.84 16.27 20.01
N ALA A 40 -5.40 17.21 19.23
CA ALA A 40 -6.45 16.93 18.27
C ALA A 40 -6.26 17.75 16.99
N ALA A 41 -6.41 17.11 15.83
CA ALA A 41 -6.33 17.78 14.55
C ALA A 41 -7.24 17.11 13.53
N SER A 42 -7.70 17.88 12.55
CA SER A 42 -8.55 17.41 11.46
C SER A 42 -7.83 17.59 10.14
N PHE A 43 -7.79 16.54 9.31
CA PHE A 43 -7.12 16.54 8.01
C PHE A 43 -8.10 16.23 6.88
N ALA A 44 -7.89 16.86 5.73
CA ALA A 44 -8.60 16.57 4.49
C ALA A 44 -7.62 15.95 3.49
N PHE A 45 -8.01 14.81 2.92
CA PHE A 45 -7.31 14.16 1.81
C PHE A 45 -8.04 14.52 0.52
N GLU A 46 -7.38 15.24 -0.38
CA GLU A 46 -7.99 15.63 -1.65
C GLU A 46 -7.97 14.48 -2.66
N ARG A 47 -9.08 14.28 -3.36
CA ARG A 47 -9.23 13.24 -4.42
C ARG A 47 -9.12 11.80 -3.91
N GLU A 48 -9.28 11.59 -2.61
CA GLU A 48 -9.32 10.28 -1.98
C GLU A 48 -10.75 9.90 -1.58
N ASP A 49 -11.04 8.60 -1.54
CA ASP A 49 -12.36 8.08 -1.22
C ASP A 49 -12.40 7.30 0.11
N HIS A 50 -13.55 6.65 0.36
CA HIS A 50 -13.76 5.86 1.58
C HIS A 50 -12.81 4.65 1.69
N THR A 51 -12.28 4.13 0.60
CA THR A 51 -11.41 2.94 0.59
C THR A 51 -10.12 3.25 1.35
N LEU A 52 -9.46 4.36 1.00
CA LEU A 52 -8.28 4.83 1.72
C LEU A 52 -8.64 5.28 3.15
N GLY A 53 -9.72 6.07 3.29
CA GLY A 53 -10.14 6.61 4.58
C GLY A 53 -10.40 5.52 5.63
N ASN A 54 -11.07 4.42 5.23
CA ASN A 54 -11.36 3.30 6.11
C ASN A 54 -10.10 2.52 6.50
N ALA A 55 -9.21 2.23 5.55
CA ALA A 55 -7.96 1.55 5.81
C ALA A 55 -7.07 2.36 6.76
N LEU A 56 -6.92 3.66 6.49
CA LEU A 56 -6.12 4.56 7.32
C LEU A 56 -6.68 4.69 8.73
N ARG A 57 -8.00 4.86 8.88
CA ARG A 57 -8.67 4.88 10.18
C ARG A 57 -8.35 3.62 10.98
N TYR A 58 -8.46 2.45 10.37
CA TYR A 58 -8.13 1.18 11.02
C TYR A 58 -6.66 1.13 11.47
N MET A 59 -5.73 1.51 10.60
CA MET A 59 -4.29 1.49 10.90
C MET A 59 -3.93 2.41 12.06
N ILE A 60 -4.44 3.64 12.05
CA ILE A 60 -4.23 4.63 13.12
C ILE A 60 -4.78 4.07 14.44
N MET A 61 -6.06 3.68 14.47
CA MET A 61 -6.70 3.19 15.70
C MET A 61 -5.97 1.97 16.29
N LYS A 62 -5.48 1.06 15.43
CA LYS A 62 -4.74 -0.13 15.87
C LYS A 62 -3.35 0.18 16.44
N LYS A 63 -2.64 1.17 15.90
CA LYS A 63 -1.29 1.55 16.35
C LYS A 63 -1.29 2.29 17.69
N TYR A 64 -2.34 3.07 17.97
CA TYR A 64 -2.44 3.82 19.24
C TYR A 64 -3.00 3.00 20.41
N ALA A 65 -3.77 1.93 20.16
CA ALA A 65 -4.29 1.06 21.21
C ALA A 65 -3.18 0.37 22.04
N ALA A 66 -2.09 -0.04 21.41
CA ALA A 66 -0.98 -0.71 22.09
C ALA A 66 -0.11 0.25 22.95
N VAL A 67 -0.07 1.54 22.61
CA VAL A 67 0.73 2.54 23.36
C VAL A 67 0.05 2.93 24.67
N THR A 68 -1.28 2.87 24.74
CA THR A 68 -2.04 3.19 25.97
C THR A 68 -1.99 2.10 27.04
N GLU A 69 -1.61 0.86 26.70
CA GLU A 69 -1.52 -0.25 27.65
C GLU A 69 -0.19 -0.32 28.43
N THR A 70 0.83 0.45 28.04
CA THR A 70 2.17 0.42 28.68
C THR A 70 2.38 1.53 29.72
N ARG A 71 1.30 2.13 30.23
CA ARG A 71 1.40 3.17 31.27
C ARG A 71 0.45 2.92 32.42
N ILE A 72 0.73 1.84 33.15
CA ILE A 72 0.33 1.65 34.56
C ILE A 72 1.43 0.90 35.28
#